data_AF-X0QGS1-F1
#
_entry.id   AF-X0QGS1-F1
#
_cell.length_a   1.000
_cell.length_b   1.000
_cell.length_c   1.000
_cell.angle_alpha   90.00
_cell.angle_beta   90.00
_cell.angle_gamma   90.00
#
_symmetry.space_group_name_H-M   'P 1'
#
loop_
_entity.id
_entity.type
_entity.pdbx_description
1 polymer ?
#
loop_
_entity_poly.entity_id
_entity_poly.type
_entity_poly.pdbx_seq_one_letter_code
_entity_poly.pdbx_strand_id
1 'polypeptide(L)'
;MKAAEKYRRVFGSMNHLKDQLSWTTGLSNMVEFLAWEPQRILGITKKQYVRQIIEWATHPELKDKNIEEIEQSVIKKLNTKMNETEQLETYSTQTMGICNAREAVRRVTFFSEDYLNKEFDIFLSLCSDVYLNLFYQQFISFEPSGLWSTHGNSGMFENSTELKAMYMDNLAYNHQANVLIANELKLAGRKNPDQILKYCLMYEHLLEKGFIDKRAKFLLLFIGGDALRQNKRTLVDRELALCHKRPRKYQHLLRPELLEIVDHLEVASITWSALIEFNNRYLAENDTCQVEQKLLRGFHQSLESKSFMHLAV
;
A
#
# COMPACT_ATOMS: atom_id res chain seq x y z
N MET A 1 -14.41 17.14 19.86
CA MET A 1 -13.81 15.81 19.60
C MET A 1 -13.17 15.84 18.21
N LYS A 2 -11.84 15.72 18.15
CA LYS A 2 -11.07 15.70 16.91
C LYS A 2 -11.47 14.47 16.07
N ALA A 3 -11.29 14.52 14.74
CA ALA A 3 -11.64 13.40 13.86
C ALA A 3 -10.98 12.07 14.29
N ALA A 4 -9.70 12.13 14.70
CA ALA A 4 -8.97 10.97 15.20
C ALA A 4 -9.55 10.37 16.49
N GLU A 5 -10.08 11.20 17.40
CA GLU A 5 -10.75 10.72 18.61
C GLU A 5 -12.08 10.03 18.27
N LYS A 6 -12.82 10.56 17.29
CA LYS A 6 -14.04 9.92 16.78
C LYS A 6 -13.73 8.55 16.19
N TYR A 7 -12.67 8.46 15.37
CA TYR A 7 -12.24 7.21 14.76
C TYR A 7 -11.87 6.18 15.83
N ARG A 8 -10.97 6.55 16.76
CA ARG A 8 -10.53 5.67 17.85
C ARG A 8 -11.66 5.14 18.71
N ARG A 9 -12.70 5.95 18.94
CA ARG A 9 -13.88 5.52 19.72
C ARG A 9 -14.70 4.43 19.03
N VAL A 10 -14.71 4.38 17.69
CA VAL A 10 -15.52 3.43 16.91
C VAL A 10 -14.71 2.20 16.53
N PHE A 11 -13.48 2.40 16.05
CA PHE A 11 -12.65 1.35 15.46
C PHE A 11 -11.51 0.88 16.37
N GLY A 12 -11.32 1.54 17.52
CA GLY A 12 -10.25 1.25 18.45
C GLY A 12 -8.91 1.90 18.09
N SER A 13 -7.87 1.46 18.78
CA SER A 13 -6.49 1.88 18.57
C SER A 13 -5.54 0.76 18.97
N MET A 14 -4.34 0.79 18.39
CA MET A 14 -3.21 0.00 18.88
C MET A 14 -2.28 0.87 19.73
N ASN A 15 -1.58 0.27 20.68
CA ASN A 15 -0.59 0.95 21.51
C ASN A 15 0.83 0.48 21.19
N HIS A 16 0.97 -0.66 20.52
CA HIS A 16 2.25 -1.22 20.13
C HIS A 16 2.12 -2.01 18.83
N LEU A 17 3.20 -2.11 18.04
CA LEU A 17 3.19 -2.95 16.84
C LEU A 17 3.10 -4.44 17.13
N LYS A 18 3.20 -4.88 18.40
CA LYS A 18 3.04 -6.29 18.78
C LYS A 18 1.57 -6.68 18.93
N ASP A 19 0.69 -5.66 18.98
CA ASP A 19 -0.73 -5.87 19.11
C ASP A 19 -1.23 -6.57 17.84
N GLN A 20 -1.81 -7.75 18.01
CA GLN A 20 -2.34 -8.52 16.89
C GLN A 20 -3.62 -7.87 16.38
N LEU A 21 -3.65 -7.59 15.08
CA LEU A 21 -4.86 -7.14 14.41
C LEU A 21 -5.48 -8.30 13.67
N SER A 22 -6.82 -8.43 13.78
CA SER A 22 -7.54 -9.41 12.97
C SER A 22 -7.34 -9.11 11.49
N TRP A 23 -7.13 -10.15 10.68
CA TRP A 23 -7.09 -10.06 9.21
C TRP A 23 -8.32 -9.36 8.61
N THR A 24 -9.46 -9.40 9.32
CA THR A 24 -10.70 -8.68 8.94
C THR A 24 -10.54 -7.16 8.93
N THR A 25 -9.51 -6.63 9.60
CA THR A 25 -9.10 -5.22 9.48
C THR A 25 -8.68 -4.91 8.05
N GLY A 26 -7.99 -5.83 7.36
CA GLY A 26 -7.67 -5.68 5.94
C GLY A 26 -8.91 -5.53 5.06
N LEU A 27 -9.98 -6.30 5.34
CA LEU A 27 -11.28 -6.13 4.67
C LEU A 27 -11.89 -4.76 4.96
N SER A 28 -11.83 -4.31 6.22
CA SER A 28 -12.34 -2.99 6.62
C SER A 28 -11.58 -1.87 5.91
N ASN A 29 -10.26 -1.98 5.78
CA ASN A 29 -9.42 -1.06 5.03
C ASN A 29 -9.78 -1.03 3.54
N MET A 30 -10.12 -2.18 2.96
CA MET A 30 -10.59 -2.26 1.58
C MET A 30 -11.93 -1.52 1.41
N VAL A 31 -12.85 -1.66 2.36
CA VAL A 31 -14.11 -0.89 2.37
C VAL A 31 -13.84 0.61 2.54
N GLU A 32 -12.95 1.01 3.43
CA GLU A 32 -12.54 2.40 3.60
C GLU A 32 -11.96 2.97 2.30
N PHE A 33 -11.04 2.26 1.67
CA PHE A 33 -10.48 2.62 0.37
C PHE A 33 -11.57 2.85 -0.69
N LEU A 34 -12.47 1.87 -0.87
CA LEU A 34 -13.56 1.95 -1.85
C LEU A 34 -14.51 3.12 -1.56
N ALA A 35 -14.81 3.38 -0.30
CA ALA A 35 -15.75 4.42 0.10
C ALA A 35 -15.15 5.83 0.07
N TRP A 36 -13.88 6.00 0.48
CA TRP A 36 -13.26 7.30 0.72
C TRP A 36 -12.33 7.77 -0.38
N GLU A 37 -11.73 6.87 -1.15
CA GLU A 37 -10.80 7.19 -2.23
C GLU A 37 -11.32 6.82 -3.63
N PRO A 38 -12.54 7.24 -4.03
CA PRO A 38 -13.07 6.86 -5.34
C PRO A 38 -12.27 7.44 -6.49
N GLN A 39 -11.40 8.44 -6.28
CA GLN A 39 -10.47 8.89 -7.31
C GLN A 39 -9.53 7.78 -7.78
N ARG A 40 -9.14 6.86 -6.90
CA ARG A 40 -8.27 5.73 -7.24
C ARG A 40 -8.96 4.72 -8.15
N ILE A 41 -10.29 4.75 -8.21
CA ILE A 41 -11.15 3.83 -8.97
C ILE A 41 -11.70 4.53 -10.22
N LEU A 42 -12.29 5.69 -10.03
CA LEU A 42 -12.99 6.50 -11.03
C LEU A 42 -12.07 7.50 -11.74
N GLY A 43 -10.81 7.61 -11.34
CA GLY A 43 -9.88 8.62 -11.86
C GLY A 43 -10.21 10.07 -11.49
N ILE A 44 -11.35 10.33 -10.82
CA ILE A 44 -11.82 11.66 -10.42
C ILE A 44 -12.26 11.66 -8.95
N THR A 45 -12.04 12.77 -8.25
CA THR A 45 -12.51 12.94 -6.87
C THR A 45 -14.03 13.12 -6.81
N LYS A 46 -14.65 12.80 -5.66
CA LYS A 46 -16.07 13.12 -5.39
C LYS A 46 -16.38 14.60 -5.63
N LYS A 47 -15.47 15.49 -5.22
CA LYS A 47 -15.63 16.95 -5.40
C LYS A 47 -15.62 17.36 -6.86
N GLN A 48 -14.68 16.81 -7.65
CA GLN A 48 -14.65 17.04 -9.11
C GLN A 48 -15.91 16.50 -9.77
N TYR A 49 -16.36 15.31 -9.37
CA TYR A 49 -17.57 14.71 -9.94
C TYR A 49 -18.82 15.55 -9.65
N VAL A 50 -19.02 15.96 -8.40
CA VAL A 50 -20.15 16.83 -8.00
C VAL A 50 -20.09 18.16 -8.76
N ARG A 51 -18.91 18.78 -8.85
CA ARG A 51 -18.75 20.04 -9.58
C ARG A 51 -19.10 19.87 -11.07
N GLN A 52 -18.67 18.79 -11.68
CA GLN A 52 -18.95 18.49 -13.09
C GLN A 52 -20.46 18.29 -13.33
N ILE A 53 -21.16 17.60 -12.43
CA ILE A 53 -22.63 17.45 -12.49
C ILE A 53 -23.32 18.81 -12.36
N ILE A 54 -22.89 19.66 -11.43
CA ILE A 54 -23.44 21.02 -11.27
C ILE A 54 -23.22 21.82 -12.56
N GLU A 55 -22.01 21.84 -13.11
CA GLU A 55 -21.68 22.54 -14.35
C GLU A 55 -22.53 22.04 -15.54
N TRP A 56 -22.83 20.75 -15.60
CA TRP A 56 -23.72 20.20 -16.63
C TRP A 56 -25.19 20.57 -16.42
N ALA A 57 -25.66 20.57 -15.18
CA ALA A 57 -27.03 20.89 -14.82
C ALA A 57 -27.36 22.38 -14.96
N THR A 58 -26.37 23.26 -14.76
CA THR A 58 -26.54 24.72 -14.85
C THR A 58 -26.11 25.29 -16.21
N HIS A 59 -25.99 24.45 -17.24
CA HIS A 59 -25.60 24.91 -18.57
C HIS A 59 -26.65 25.89 -19.14
N PRO A 60 -26.28 26.99 -19.81
CA PRO A 60 -27.23 28.01 -20.28
C PRO A 60 -28.39 27.46 -21.13
N GLU A 61 -28.15 26.43 -21.93
CA GLU A 61 -29.17 25.74 -22.76
C GLU A 61 -30.27 25.04 -21.94
N LEU A 62 -30.05 24.84 -20.64
CA LEU A 62 -30.99 24.17 -19.73
C LEU A 62 -31.72 25.14 -18.79
N LYS A 63 -31.51 26.46 -18.93
CA LYS A 63 -32.00 27.47 -17.97
C LYS A 63 -33.52 27.43 -17.76
N ASP A 64 -34.28 27.14 -18.81
CA ASP A 64 -35.75 27.12 -18.78
C ASP A 64 -36.33 25.69 -18.86
N LYS A 65 -35.49 24.68 -18.65
CA LYS A 65 -35.86 23.27 -18.68
C LYS A 65 -36.38 22.81 -17.32
N ASN A 66 -37.31 21.86 -17.31
CA ASN A 66 -37.74 21.24 -16.07
C ASN A 66 -36.67 20.27 -15.53
N ILE A 67 -36.87 19.77 -14.30
CA ILE A 67 -35.87 18.93 -13.63
C ILE A 67 -35.66 17.61 -14.36
N GLU A 68 -36.70 17.02 -14.94
CA GLU A 68 -36.61 15.77 -15.70
C GLU A 68 -35.77 15.97 -16.98
N GLU A 69 -35.96 17.07 -17.71
CA GLU A 69 -35.18 17.40 -18.90
C GLU A 69 -33.70 17.67 -18.56
N ILE A 70 -33.44 18.34 -17.44
CA ILE A 70 -32.07 18.56 -16.92
C ILE A 70 -31.42 17.22 -16.58
N GLU A 71 -32.13 16.36 -15.84
CA GLU A 71 -31.66 15.03 -15.46
C GLU A 71 -31.31 14.19 -16.69
N GLN A 72 -32.18 14.13 -17.69
CA GLN A 72 -31.92 13.39 -18.94
C GLN A 72 -30.70 13.93 -19.69
N SER A 73 -30.50 15.25 -19.72
CA SER A 73 -29.31 15.86 -20.32
C SER A 73 -28.03 15.46 -19.57
N VAL A 74 -28.06 15.51 -18.24
CA VAL A 74 -26.94 15.09 -17.38
C VAL A 74 -26.64 13.59 -17.54
N ILE A 75 -27.66 12.72 -17.52
CA ILE A 75 -27.53 11.27 -17.72
C ILE A 75 -26.90 10.98 -19.09
N LYS A 76 -27.35 11.66 -20.16
CA LYS A 76 -26.77 11.50 -21.49
C LYS A 76 -25.29 11.84 -21.50
N LYS A 77 -24.89 12.98 -20.92
CA LYS A 77 -23.48 13.37 -20.79
C LYS A 77 -22.67 12.36 -19.98
N LEU A 78 -23.24 11.86 -18.88
CA LEU A 78 -22.62 10.86 -18.03
C LEU A 78 -22.35 9.56 -18.80
N ASN A 79 -23.34 9.05 -19.52
CA ASN A 79 -23.21 7.84 -20.32
C ASN A 79 -22.18 8.01 -21.44
N THR A 80 -22.13 9.16 -22.10
CA THR A 80 -21.07 9.46 -23.08
C THR A 80 -19.69 9.39 -22.43
N LYS A 81 -19.50 10.02 -21.27
CA LYS A 81 -18.22 9.97 -20.55
C LYS A 81 -17.83 8.58 -20.08
N MET A 82 -18.79 7.77 -19.62
CA MET A 82 -18.51 6.38 -19.26
C MET A 82 -18.06 5.56 -20.46
N ASN A 83 -18.73 5.70 -21.61
CA ASN A 83 -18.38 4.98 -22.84
C ASN A 83 -17.01 5.41 -23.39
N GLU A 84 -16.62 6.68 -23.23
CA GLU A 84 -15.29 7.17 -23.64
C GLU A 84 -14.15 6.50 -22.88
N THR A 85 -14.37 6.04 -21.63
CA THR A 85 -13.30 5.47 -20.81
C THR A 85 -13.33 3.94 -20.70
N GLU A 86 -14.38 3.32 -21.23
CA GLU A 86 -14.60 1.88 -21.17
C GLU A 86 -13.58 1.13 -22.04
N GLN A 87 -13.08 0.00 -21.54
CA GLN A 87 -12.20 -0.90 -22.28
C GLN A 87 -12.77 -2.32 -22.31
N LEU A 88 -12.71 -2.98 -23.46
CA LEU A 88 -13.22 -4.35 -23.60
C LEU A 88 -12.22 -5.39 -23.10
N GLU A 89 -10.94 -5.20 -23.40
CA GLU A 89 -9.87 -6.13 -23.01
C GLU A 89 -9.36 -5.90 -21.60
N THR A 90 -9.01 -6.99 -20.92
CA THR A 90 -8.52 -7.00 -19.53
C THR A 90 -7.34 -6.04 -19.32
N TYR A 91 -6.34 -6.07 -20.21
CA TYR A 91 -5.08 -5.33 -20.05
C TYR A 91 -4.96 -4.09 -20.93
N SER A 92 -6.04 -3.66 -21.58
CA SER A 92 -6.03 -2.39 -22.33
C SER A 92 -5.66 -1.21 -21.44
N THR A 93 -4.87 -0.30 -22.01
CA THR A 93 -4.44 0.94 -21.36
C THR A 93 -5.62 1.69 -20.78
N GLN A 94 -5.50 2.10 -19.53
CA GLN A 94 -6.55 2.79 -18.83
C GLN A 94 -6.72 4.22 -19.37
N THR A 95 -7.97 4.64 -19.52
CA THR A 95 -8.31 6.03 -19.77
C THR A 95 -8.85 6.65 -18.49
N MET A 96 -8.18 7.67 -17.97
CA MET A 96 -8.61 8.34 -16.73
C MET A 96 -9.94 9.07 -16.93
N GLY A 97 -10.86 8.92 -15.99
CA GLY A 97 -12.16 9.57 -16.00
C GLY A 97 -13.30 8.67 -15.53
N ILE A 98 -14.51 9.24 -15.50
CA ILE A 98 -15.75 8.56 -15.10
C ILE A 98 -15.89 7.26 -15.87
N CYS A 99 -16.11 6.17 -15.15
CA CYS A 99 -16.30 4.84 -15.70
C CYS A 99 -17.54 4.18 -15.13
N ASN A 100 -18.02 3.14 -15.82
CA ASN A 100 -19.06 2.27 -15.30
C ASN A 100 -18.48 1.28 -14.25
N ALA A 101 -19.35 0.54 -13.57
CA ALA A 101 -18.94 -0.40 -12.53
C ALA A 101 -18.00 -1.51 -13.06
N ARG A 102 -18.21 -2.01 -14.28
CA ARG A 102 -17.37 -3.05 -14.89
C ARG A 102 -15.93 -2.56 -15.09
N GLU A 103 -15.78 -1.39 -15.69
CA GLU A 103 -14.47 -0.78 -15.94
C GLU A 103 -13.78 -0.36 -14.63
N ALA A 104 -14.53 0.13 -13.63
CA ALA A 104 -14.02 0.38 -12.29
C ALA A 104 -13.40 -0.89 -11.67
N VAL A 105 -14.12 -2.02 -11.72
CA VAL A 105 -13.62 -3.32 -11.23
C VAL A 105 -12.38 -3.75 -12.01
N ARG A 106 -12.37 -3.64 -13.35
CA ARG A 106 -11.19 -3.97 -14.17
C ARG A 106 -9.95 -3.17 -13.74
N ARG A 107 -10.09 -1.85 -13.54
CA ARG A 107 -8.97 -0.99 -13.12
C ARG A 107 -8.45 -1.36 -11.75
N VAL A 108 -9.34 -1.59 -10.79
CA VAL A 108 -8.99 -1.98 -9.41
C VAL A 108 -8.29 -3.34 -9.41
N THR A 109 -8.90 -4.35 -10.00
CA THR A 109 -8.39 -5.73 -9.97
C THR A 109 -7.02 -5.85 -10.62
N PHE A 110 -6.82 -5.25 -11.79
CA PHE A 110 -5.64 -5.56 -12.60
C PHE A 110 -4.53 -4.50 -12.52
N PHE A 111 -4.79 -3.27 -12.06
CA PHE A 111 -3.81 -2.19 -12.16
C PHE A 111 -3.64 -1.35 -10.89
N SER A 112 -4.47 -1.54 -9.87
CA SER A 112 -4.39 -0.70 -8.66
C SER A 112 -3.30 -1.22 -7.71
N GLU A 113 -2.29 -0.37 -7.45
CA GLU A 113 -1.27 -0.62 -6.42
C GLU A 113 -1.92 -0.65 -5.04
N ASP A 114 -2.83 0.28 -4.76
CA ASP A 114 -3.55 0.35 -3.47
C ASP A 114 -4.37 -0.93 -3.20
N TYR A 115 -5.01 -1.51 -4.23
CA TYR A 115 -5.73 -2.78 -4.10
C TYR A 115 -4.79 -3.94 -3.80
N LEU A 116 -3.65 -4.03 -4.51
CA LEU A 116 -2.62 -5.03 -4.23
C LEU A 116 -2.08 -4.88 -2.79
N ASN A 117 -1.89 -3.65 -2.30
CA ASN A 117 -1.45 -3.41 -0.93
C ASN A 117 -2.44 -3.98 0.08
N LYS A 118 -3.77 -3.84 -0.16
CA LYS A 118 -4.79 -4.43 0.73
C LYS A 118 -4.84 -5.95 0.65
N GLU A 119 -4.65 -6.53 -0.54
CA GLU A 119 -4.53 -7.99 -0.69
C GLU A 119 -3.30 -8.52 0.05
N PHE A 120 -2.17 -7.81 -0.05
CA PHE A 120 -0.92 -8.16 0.62
C PHE A 120 -1.05 -8.06 2.15
N ASP A 121 -1.74 -7.04 2.67
CA ASP A 121 -2.03 -6.91 4.10
C ASP A 121 -2.79 -8.13 4.63
N ILE A 122 -3.83 -8.56 3.93
CA ILE A 122 -4.61 -9.75 4.28
C ILE A 122 -3.75 -11.00 4.17
N PHE A 123 -2.98 -11.13 3.09
CA PHE A 123 -2.09 -12.26 2.86
C PHE A 123 -1.10 -12.44 4.00
N LEU A 124 -0.32 -11.40 4.32
CA LEU A 124 0.68 -11.47 5.39
C LEU A 124 0.05 -11.73 6.76
N SER A 125 -1.13 -11.16 7.04
CA SER A 125 -1.83 -11.37 8.31
C SER A 125 -2.35 -12.81 8.49
N LEU A 126 -2.43 -13.59 7.40
CA LEU A 126 -2.88 -14.98 7.41
C LEU A 126 -1.72 -15.98 7.24
N CYS A 127 -0.53 -15.52 6.87
CA CYS A 127 0.67 -16.35 6.80
C CYS A 127 1.05 -16.88 8.18
N SER A 128 1.59 -18.10 8.23
CA SER A 128 2.12 -18.66 9.47
C SER A 128 3.40 -17.95 9.89
N ASP A 129 3.70 -17.94 11.19
CA ASP A 129 4.97 -17.42 11.70
C ASP A 129 6.18 -18.16 11.12
N VAL A 130 6.03 -19.47 10.85
CA VAL A 130 7.05 -20.31 10.21
C VAL A 130 7.37 -19.81 8.80
N TYR A 131 6.32 -19.55 8.00
CA TYR A 131 6.47 -18.97 6.67
C TYR A 131 7.18 -17.61 6.75
N LEU A 132 6.75 -16.72 7.65
CA LEU A 132 7.32 -15.37 7.78
C LEU A 132 8.78 -15.41 8.25
N ASN A 133 9.12 -16.32 9.17
CA ASN A 133 10.50 -16.56 9.59
C ASN A 133 11.38 -16.94 8.39
N LEU A 134 11.00 -17.97 7.64
CA LEU A 134 11.76 -18.44 6.48
C LEU A 134 11.85 -17.39 5.38
N PHE A 135 10.76 -16.65 5.15
CA PHE A 135 10.74 -15.60 4.14
C PHE A 135 11.72 -14.47 4.49
N TYR A 136 11.63 -13.90 5.70
CA TYR A 136 12.42 -12.75 6.11
C TYR A 136 13.88 -13.08 6.42
N GLN A 137 14.20 -14.32 6.84
CA GLN A 137 15.58 -14.75 7.06
C GLN A 137 16.44 -14.76 5.80
N GLN A 138 15.84 -14.69 4.60
CA GLN A 138 16.58 -14.46 3.35
C GLN A 138 17.22 -13.07 3.26
N PHE A 139 16.75 -12.10 4.05
CA PHE A 139 17.11 -10.70 3.93
C PHE A 139 17.72 -10.10 5.20
N ILE A 140 17.35 -10.62 6.38
CA ILE A 140 17.86 -10.14 7.66
C ILE A 140 18.00 -11.29 8.65
N SER A 141 19.11 -11.31 9.39
CA SER A 141 19.36 -12.35 10.39
C SER A 141 18.66 -12.06 11.71
N PHE A 142 17.89 -13.03 12.20
CA PHE A 142 17.26 -13.01 13.53
C PHE A 142 16.97 -14.44 13.98
N GLU A 143 16.79 -14.61 15.28
CA GLU A 143 16.41 -15.90 15.88
C GLU A 143 14.94 -16.19 15.56
N PRO A 144 14.61 -17.32 14.89
CA PRO A 144 13.24 -17.67 14.51
C PRO A 144 12.46 -18.05 15.77
N SER A 145 11.90 -17.06 16.42
CA SER A 145 11.16 -17.19 17.67
C SER A 145 10.05 -16.14 17.72
N GLY A 146 9.05 -16.36 18.57
CA GLY A 146 7.97 -15.40 18.76
C GLY A 146 6.89 -15.45 17.68
N LEU A 147 6.03 -14.45 17.72
CA LEU A 147 4.88 -14.30 16.85
C LEU A 147 5.03 -13.01 16.04
N TRP A 148 4.63 -13.06 14.78
CA TRP A 148 4.56 -11.92 13.90
C TRP A 148 3.22 -11.22 14.02
N SER A 149 3.27 -9.90 14.04
CA SER A 149 2.12 -9.01 13.93
C SER A 149 2.30 -8.12 12.70
N THR A 150 1.26 -8.00 11.90
CA THR A 150 1.29 -7.30 10.62
C THR A 150 0.30 -6.15 10.59
N HIS A 151 0.73 -5.02 10.04
CA HIS A 151 -0.01 -3.77 10.04
C HIS A 151 0.07 -3.14 8.65
N GLY A 152 -1.08 -3.05 7.99
CA GLY A 152 -1.21 -2.30 6.75
C GLY A 152 -1.46 -0.82 6.97
N ASN A 153 -1.31 -0.04 5.89
CA ASN A 153 -1.72 1.37 5.87
C ASN A 153 -3.23 1.52 6.08
N SER A 154 -3.66 1.72 7.31
CA SER A 154 -5.06 1.73 7.72
C SER A 154 -5.39 2.98 8.51
N GLY A 155 -6.68 3.34 8.54
CA GLY A 155 -7.15 4.39 9.44
C GLY A 155 -6.78 4.08 10.89
N MET A 156 -6.81 2.81 11.32
CA MET A 156 -6.38 2.42 12.66
C MET A 156 -4.89 2.68 12.91
N PHE A 157 -4.01 2.33 11.97
CA PHE A 157 -2.57 2.60 12.08
C PHE A 157 -2.30 4.12 12.14
N GLU A 158 -2.87 4.89 11.21
CA GLU A 158 -2.68 6.34 11.14
C GLU A 158 -3.18 7.04 12.42
N ASN A 159 -4.39 6.68 12.88
CA ASN A 159 -4.99 7.31 14.05
C ASN A 159 -4.39 6.84 15.39
N SER A 160 -3.67 5.71 15.40
CA SER A 160 -2.94 5.22 16.58
C SER A 160 -1.55 5.82 16.68
N THR A 161 -0.79 5.78 15.58
CA THR A 161 0.61 6.25 15.56
C THR A 161 0.72 7.76 15.41
N GLU A 162 -0.30 8.41 14.83
CA GLU A 162 -0.28 9.82 14.43
C GLU A 162 0.88 10.15 13.46
N LEU A 163 1.41 9.14 12.75
CA LEU A 163 2.44 9.31 11.74
C LEU A 163 1.83 9.94 10.49
N LYS A 164 2.11 11.23 10.27
CA LYS A 164 1.60 11.99 9.11
C LYS A 164 2.65 12.31 8.05
N ALA A 165 3.92 12.03 8.35
CA ALA A 165 5.04 12.41 7.50
C ALA A 165 5.19 11.50 6.27
N MET A 166 4.64 10.29 6.34
CA MET A 166 4.63 9.34 5.24
C MET A 166 3.48 8.35 5.37
N TYR A 167 3.19 7.67 4.26
CA TYR A 167 2.38 6.46 4.22
C TYR A 167 3.33 5.30 3.92
N MET A 168 3.34 4.29 4.78
CA MET A 168 3.97 3.00 4.51
C MET A 168 2.96 2.08 3.83
N ASP A 169 3.39 1.03 3.14
CA ASP A 169 2.44 0.03 2.61
C ASP A 169 2.08 -1.00 3.68
N ASN A 170 3.09 -1.69 4.23
CA ASN A 170 2.90 -2.67 5.29
C ASN A 170 4.11 -2.75 6.26
N LEU A 171 3.84 -3.02 7.54
CA LEU A 171 4.82 -3.36 8.57
C LEU A 171 4.57 -4.76 9.12
N ALA A 172 5.62 -5.56 9.25
CA ALA A 172 5.62 -6.80 10.02
C ALA A 172 6.59 -6.65 11.20
N TYR A 173 6.13 -6.95 12.40
CA TYR A 173 6.94 -6.83 13.61
C TYR A 173 6.93 -8.14 14.38
N ASN A 174 8.11 -8.60 14.77
CA ASN A 174 8.28 -9.71 15.70
C ASN A 174 8.93 -9.18 16.97
N HIS A 175 8.14 -9.13 18.04
CA HIS A 175 8.52 -8.51 19.31
C HIS A 175 9.62 -9.29 20.02
N GLN A 176 9.56 -10.62 20.02
CA GLN A 176 10.53 -11.48 20.72
C GLN A 176 11.90 -11.47 20.02
N ALA A 177 11.90 -11.55 18.69
CA ALA A 177 13.12 -11.44 17.89
C ALA A 177 13.61 -9.98 17.73
N ASN A 178 12.79 -9.02 18.20
CA ASN A 178 12.98 -7.58 18.10
C ASN A 178 13.39 -7.12 16.69
N VAL A 179 12.58 -7.49 15.71
CA VAL A 179 12.80 -7.16 14.30
C VAL A 179 11.56 -6.51 13.70
N LEU A 180 11.77 -5.35 13.08
CA LEU A 180 10.78 -4.64 12.28
C LEU A 180 11.12 -4.79 10.80
N ILE A 181 10.12 -5.20 10.04
CA ILE A 181 10.18 -5.27 8.59
C ILE A 181 9.18 -4.26 8.02
N ALA A 182 9.68 -3.34 7.21
CA ALA A 182 8.86 -2.51 6.35
C ALA A 182 8.81 -3.14 4.96
N ASN A 183 7.63 -3.60 4.55
CA ASN A 183 7.38 -4.07 3.21
C ASN A 183 6.87 -2.89 2.38
N GLU A 184 7.67 -2.42 1.44
CA GLU A 184 7.24 -1.43 0.44
C GLU A 184 6.91 -2.16 -0.86
N LEU A 185 5.70 -1.97 -1.35
CA LEU A 185 5.18 -2.62 -2.53
C LEU A 185 5.20 -1.67 -3.72
N LYS A 186 5.59 -2.17 -4.89
CA LYS A 186 5.57 -1.43 -6.15
C LYS A 186 5.00 -2.35 -7.23
N LEU A 187 4.12 -1.87 -8.10
CA LEU A 187 3.72 -2.68 -9.26
C LEU A 187 4.90 -2.85 -10.25
N ALA A 188 5.09 -1.84 -11.10
CA ALA A 188 6.27 -1.68 -11.96
C ALA A 188 6.97 -0.33 -11.71
N GLY A 189 6.58 0.37 -10.65
CA GLY A 189 7.07 1.69 -10.30
C GLY A 189 8.49 1.66 -9.73
N ARG A 190 9.22 2.77 -9.89
CA ARG A 190 10.51 2.97 -9.22
C ARG A 190 10.26 3.45 -7.79
N LYS A 191 11.15 3.06 -6.88
CA LYS A 191 11.26 3.66 -5.54
C LYS A 191 11.28 5.19 -5.65
N ASN A 192 10.54 5.86 -4.78
CA ASN A 192 10.59 7.32 -4.65
C ASN A 192 12.00 7.79 -4.26
N PRO A 193 12.43 8.99 -4.69
CA PRO A 193 13.81 9.44 -4.47
C PRO A 193 14.21 9.77 -3.02
N ASP A 194 13.28 9.73 -2.07
CA ASP A 194 13.46 10.14 -0.66
C ASP A 194 12.91 9.08 0.32
N GLN A 195 12.75 7.85 -0.17
CA GLN A 195 11.93 6.85 0.47
C GLN A 195 12.64 6.13 1.61
N ILE A 196 13.93 5.84 1.47
CA ILE A 196 14.73 5.22 2.53
C ILE A 196 14.77 6.15 3.74
N LEU A 197 15.02 7.44 3.51
CA LEU A 197 15.06 8.43 4.58
C LEU A 197 13.70 8.63 5.26
N LYS A 198 12.59 8.56 4.51
CA LYS A 198 11.24 8.57 5.09
C LYS A 198 10.98 7.36 5.98
N TYR A 199 11.41 6.16 5.57
CA TYR A 199 11.29 4.98 6.40
C TYR A 199 12.13 5.05 7.68
N CYS A 200 13.30 5.71 7.64
CA CYS A 200 14.08 6.01 8.84
C CYS A 200 13.32 6.97 9.77
N LEU A 201 12.66 8.00 9.21
CA LEU A 201 11.79 8.91 9.98
C LEU A 201 10.60 8.18 10.62
N MET A 202 9.97 7.24 9.91
CA MET A 202 8.92 6.40 10.49
C MET A 202 9.48 5.55 11.64
N TYR A 203 10.62 4.90 11.45
CA TYR A 203 11.25 4.09 12.50
C TYR A 203 11.51 4.92 13.76
N GLU A 204 12.12 6.10 13.61
CA GLU A 204 12.37 7.03 14.72
C GLU A 204 11.07 7.40 15.43
N HIS A 205 10.03 7.78 14.67
CA HIS A 205 8.73 8.16 15.23
C HIS A 205 8.07 7.00 15.99
N LEU A 206 8.11 5.79 15.44
CA LEU A 206 7.57 4.60 16.11
C LEU A 206 8.33 4.29 17.40
N LEU A 207 9.66 4.46 17.39
CA LEU A 207 10.50 4.26 18.56
C LEU A 207 10.23 5.30 19.65
N GLU A 208 10.20 6.59 19.29
CA GLU A 208 9.91 7.70 20.20
C GLU A 208 8.53 7.57 20.87
N LYS A 209 7.55 7.07 20.11
CA LYS A 209 6.18 6.86 20.59
C LYS A 209 6.00 5.52 21.33
N GLY A 210 7.02 4.68 21.38
CA GLY A 210 6.98 3.39 22.07
C GLY A 210 6.13 2.33 21.35
N PHE A 211 5.96 2.43 20.02
CA PHE A 211 5.30 1.41 19.21
C PHE A 211 6.20 0.22 18.86
N ILE A 212 7.53 0.40 19.00
CA ILE A 212 8.55 -0.64 18.85
C ILE A 212 9.55 -0.56 20.00
N ASP A 213 10.19 -1.67 20.30
CA ASP A 213 11.23 -1.70 21.33
C ASP A 213 12.53 -1.04 20.85
N LYS A 214 13.32 -0.57 21.83
CA LYS A 214 14.67 -0.08 21.58
C LYS A 214 15.52 -1.15 20.91
N ARG A 215 16.41 -0.71 20.02
CA ARG A 215 17.37 -1.58 19.29
C ARG A 215 16.69 -2.61 18.38
N ALA A 216 15.44 -2.40 17.99
CA ALA A 216 14.79 -3.23 16.99
C ALA A 216 15.63 -3.25 15.70
N LYS A 217 15.98 -4.45 15.23
CA LYS A 217 16.58 -4.60 13.90
C LYS A 217 15.58 -4.09 12.86
N PHE A 218 16.05 -3.41 11.82
CA PHE A 218 15.16 -2.81 10.84
C PHE A 218 15.53 -3.24 9.43
N LEU A 219 14.59 -3.88 8.75
CA LEU A 219 14.66 -4.18 7.32
C LEU A 219 13.66 -3.32 6.56
N LEU A 220 14.10 -2.64 5.51
CA LEU A 220 13.24 -2.11 4.46
C LEU A 220 13.33 -3.03 3.24
N LEU A 221 12.26 -3.78 2.99
CA LEU A 221 12.13 -4.73 1.90
C LEU A 221 11.28 -4.13 0.78
N PHE A 222 11.89 -3.89 -0.37
CA PHE A 222 11.17 -3.49 -1.58
C PHE A 222 10.67 -4.73 -2.33
N ILE A 223 9.36 -4.83 -2.55
CA ILE A 223 8.71 -5.90 -3.31
C ILE A 223 8.12 -5.30 -4.58
N GLY A 224 8.63 -5.68 -5.75
CA GLY A 224 8.21 -5.04 -6.99
C GLY A 224 8.36 -5.85 -8.26
N GLY A 225 8.05 -5.26 -9.42
CA GLY A 225 8.28 -5.89 -10.72
C GLY A 225 9.77 -6.10 -11.02
N ASP A 226 10.62 -5.18 -10.56
CA ASP A 226 12.07 -5.22 -10.76
C ASP A 226 12.81 -5.22 -9.41
N ALA A 227 13.90 -5.99 -9.33
CA ALA A 227 14.82 -5.93 -8.20
C ALA A 227 15.58 -4.60 -8.18
N LEU A 228 15.97 -4.14 -6.98
CA LEU A 228 16.83 -2.97 -6.84
C LEU A 228 18.20 -3.26 -7.47
N ARG A 229 18.61 -2.40 -8.40
CA ARG A 229 19.89 -2.56 -9.13
C ARG A 229 21.11 -2.06 -8.36
N GLN A 230 20.94 -1.48 -7.18
CA GLN A 230 21.99 -0.75 -6.47
C GLN A 230 22.03 -1.13 -4.99
N ASN A 231 23.23 -1.12 -4.41
CA ASN A 231 23.42 -1.36 -2.98
C ASN A 231 22.88 -0.21 -2.11
N LYS A 232 22.64 -0.51 -0.83
CA LYS A 232 22.14 0.45 0.19
C LYS A 232 22.86 1.79 0.13
N ARG A 233 24.19 1.77 0.19
CA ARG A 233 25.02 2.99 0.24
C ARG A 233 24.77 3.90 -0.96
N THR A 234 24.78 3.36 -2.17
CA THR A 234 24.54 4.14 -3.39
C THR A 234 23.13 4.75 -3.41
N LEU A 235 22.13 4.02 -2.92
CA LEU A 235 20.77 4.51 -2.84
C LEU A 235 20.66 5.66 -1.84
N VAL A 236 21.21 5.48 -0.63
CA VAL A 236 21.24 6.49 0.43
C VAL A 236 21.97 7.75 -0.02
N ASP A 237 23.17 7.62 -0.59
CA ASP A 237 23.98 8.76 -1.07
C ASP A 237 23.20 9.61 -2.08
N ARG A 238 22.40 8.97 -2.95
CA ARG A 238 21.52 9.65 -3.90
C ARG A 238 20.37 10.38 -3.22
N GLU A 239 19.73 9.76 -2.23
CA GLU A 239 18.65 10.42 -1.48
C GLU A 239 19.18 11.62 -0.69
N LEU A 240 20.33 11.48 -0.01
CA LEU A 240 20.98 12.57 0.72
C LEU A 240 21.37 13.72 -0.22
N ALA A 241 21.99 13.41 -1.36
CA ALA A 241 22.34 14.43 -2.35
C ALA A 241 21.10 15.18 -2.87
N LEU A 242 19.98 14.49 -3.09
CA LEU A 242 18.71 15.12 -3.45
C LEU A 242 18.19 16.03 -2.33
N CYS A 243 18.20 15.54 -1.09
CA CYS A 243 17.71 16.27 0.07
C CYS A 243 18.52 17.55 0.30
N HIS A 244 19.86 17.47 0.19
CA HIS A 244 20.75 18.63 0.27
C HIS A 244 20.54 19.65 -0.87
N LYS A 245 20.16 19.21 -2.07
CA LYS A 245 19.79 20.13 -3.17
C LYS A 245 18.48 20.87 -2.92
N ARG A 246 17.62 20.39 -2.02
CA ARG A 246 16.29 20.95 -1.75
C ARG A 246 16.00 21.03 -0.24
N PRO A 247 16.81 21.77 0.55
CA PRO A 247 16.78 21.72 2.00
C PRO A 247 15.44 22.20 2.57
N ARG A 248 14.82 23.24 1.99
CA ARG A 248 13.50 23.72 2.44
C ARG A 248 12.40 22.65 2.42
N LYS A 249 12.51 21.66 1.51
CA LYS A 249 11.55 20.56 1.40
C LYS A 249 11.93 19.39 2.31
N TYR A 250 13.22 19.11 2.45
CA TYR A 250 13.73 17.87 3.02
C TYR A 250 14.54 18.02 4.31
N GLN A 251 14.54 19.20 4.93
CA GLN A 251 15.30 19.46 6.16
C GLN A 251 15.02 18.43 7.26
N HIS A 252 13.76 17.99 7.40
CA HIS A 252 13.35 16.99 8.38
C HIS A 252 13.96 15.60 8.15
N LEU A 253 14.44 15.30 6.92
CA LEU A 253 15.11 14.05 6.54
C LEU A 253 16.64 14.12 6.66
N LEU A 254 17.20 15.30 6.95
CA LEU A 254 18.65 15.52 7.07
C LEU A 254 19.11 15.61 8.54
N ARG A 255 18.29 15.15 9.47
CA ARG A 255 18.58 15.16 10.90
C ARG A 255 19.67 14.13 11.24
N PRO A 256 20.69 14.46 12.06
CA PRO A 256 21.75 13.53 12.42
C PRO A 256 21.24 12.20 12.98
N GLU A 257 20.18 12.24 13.78
CA GLU A 257 19.56 11.07 14.41
C GLU A 257 19.04 10.06 13.37
N LEU A 258 18.56 10.55 12.21
CA LEU A 258 18.14 9.68 11.12
C LEU A 258 19.32 8.98 10.43
N LEU A 259 20.49 9.62 10.40
CA LEU A 259 21.68 9.02 9.79
C LEU A 259 22.20 7.83 10.60
N GLU A 260 22.08 7.88 11.92
CA GLU A 260 22.38 6.73 12.79
C GLU A 260 21.45 5.54 12.48
N ILE A 261 20.16 5.81 12.21
CA ILE A 261 19.20 4.76 11.82
C ILE A 261 19.56 4.18 10.45
N VAL A 262 19.99 5.01 9.49
CA VAL A 262 20.41 4.57 8.15
C VAL A 262 21.59 3.59 8.21
N ASP A 263 22.53 3.81 9.14
CA ASP A 263 23.68 2.92 9.31
C ASP A 263 23.27 1.51 9.73
N HIS A 264 22.25 1.41 10.59
CA HIS A 264 21.70 0.15 11.10
C HIS A 264 20.54 -0.45 10.29
N LEU A 265 20.00 0.29 9.32
CA LEU A 265 18.96 -0.19 8.41
C LEU A 265 19.53 -1.21 7.42
N GLU A 266 18.86 -2.35 7.28
CA GLU A 266 19.04 -3.24 6.13
C GLU A 266 18.10 -2.86 5.00
N VAL A 267 18.60 -2.86 3.76
CA VAL A 267 17.80 -2.59 2.56
C VAL A 267 17.93 -3.77 1.61
N ALA A 268 16.81 -4.40 1.32
CA ALA A 268 16.74 -5.53 0.39
C ALA A 268 15.62 -5.33 -0.63
N SER A 269 15.61 -6.19 -1.65
CA SER A 269 14.51 -6.25 -2.59
C SER A 269 14.25 -7.65 -3.10
N ILE A 270 13.01 -7.95 -3.41
CA ILE A 270 12.57 -9.16 -4.09
C ILE A 270 11.56 -8.79 -5.19
N THR A 271 11.52 -9.56 -6.27
CA THR A 271 10.49 -9.37 -7.29
C THR A 271 9.22 -10.12 -6.93
N TRP A 272 8.07 -9.71 -7.49
CA TRP A 272 6.82 -10.48 -7.37
C TRP A 272 6.99 -11.92 -7.87
N SER A 273 7.70 -12.12 -8.99
CA SER A 273 8.01 -13.46 -9.51
C SER A 273 8.88 -14.27 -8.53
N ALA A 274 9.90 -13.68 -7.94
CA ALA A 274 10.75 -14.36 -6.95
C ALA A 274 9.99 -14.68 -5.65
N LEU A 275 9.01 -13.88 -5.26
CA LEU A 275 8.10 -14.20 -4.15
C LEU A 275 7.21 -15.41 -4.49
N ILE A 276 6.71 -15.50 -5.72
CA ILE A 276 5.98 -16.69 -6.20
C ILE A 276 6.89 -17.93 -6.15
N GLU A 277 8.13 -17.83 -6.62
CA GLU A 277 9.11 -18.92 -6.56
C GLU A 277 9.44 -19.35 -5.13
N PHE A 278 9.58 -18.39 -4.21
CA PHE A 278 9.78 -18.68 -2.79
C PHE A 278 8.61 -19.50 -2.22
N ASN A 279 7.38 -19.07 -2.47
CA ASN A 279 6.19 -19.79 -1.99
C ASN A 279 6.09 -21.20 -2.58
N ASN A 280 6.44 -21.37 -3.86
CA ASN A 280 6.44 -22.68 -4.51
C ASN A 280 7.46 -23.63 -3.85
N ARG A 281 8.66 -23.14 -3.52
CA ARG A 281 9.65 -23.92 -2.75
C ARG A 281 9.14 -24.21 -1.33
N TYR A 282 8.62 -23.21 -0.63
CA TYR A 282 8.07 -23.39 0.71
C TYR A 282 7.01 -24.50 0.75
N LEU A 283 6.08 -24.51 -0.21
CA LEU A 283 5.05 -25.54 -0.35
C LEU A 283 5.59 -26.93 -0.67
N ALA A 284 6.72 -27.02 -1.38
CA ALA A 284 7.33 -28.30 -1.75
C ALA A 284 8.20 -28.88 -0.63
N GLU A 285 8.84 -28.01 0.16
CA GLU A 285 9.85 -28.38 1.16
C GLU A 285 9.26 -28.52 2.58
N ASN A 286 8.06 -27.99 2.84
CA ASN A 286 7.44 -28.00 4.17
C ASN A 286 6.10 -28.73 4.17
N ASP A 287 5.81 -29.41 5.28
CA ASP A 287 4.48 -29.99 5.51
C ASP A 287 3.48 -28.89 5.86
N THR A 288 2.71 -28.47 4.87
CA THR A 288 1.79 -27.33 4.96
C THR A 288 0.35 -27.80 4.97
N CYS A 289 -0.47 -27.24 5.87
CA CYS A 289 -1.88 -27.57 5.94
C CYS A 289 -2.64 -27.04 4.70
N GLN A 290 -3.83 -27.61 4.43
CA GLN A 290 -4.63 -27.21 3.26
C GLN A 290 -4.96 -25.71 3.22
N VAL A 291 -5.15 -25.08 4.39
CA VAL A 291 -5.49 -23.65 4.48
C VAL A 291 -4.31 -22.79 4.00
N GLU A 292 -3.10 -23.09 4.47
CA GLU A 292 -1.89 -22.37 4.06
C GLU A 292 -1.60 -22.59 2.57
N GLN A 293 -1.79 -23.80 2.06
CA GLN A 293 -1.67 -24.08 0.62
C GLN A 293 -2.64 -23.22 -0.22
N LYS A 294 -3.89 -23.09 0.23
CA LYS A 294 -4.90 -22.25 -0.45
C LYS A 294 -4.55 -20.78 -0.38
N LEU A 295 -4.04 -20.30 0.76
CA LEU A 295 -3.60 -18.92 0.92
C LEU A 295 -2.48 -18.57 -0.05
N LEU A 296 -1.39 -19.36 -0.04
CA LEU A 296 -0.21 -19.09 -0.87
C LEU A 296 -0.55 -19.16 -2.37
N ARG A 297 -1.28 -20.20 -2.80
CA ARG A 297 -1.71 -20.36 -4.21
C ARG A 297 -2.74 -19.32 -4.63
N GLY A 298 -3.67 -18.94 -3.75
CA GLY A 298 -4.66 -17.91 -4.04
C GLY A 298 -4.01 -16.53 -4.24
N PHE A 299 -3.00 -16.20 -3.41
CA PHE A 299 -2.25 -14.97 -3.59
C PHE A 299 -1.43 -14.97 -4.89
N HIS A 300 -0.84 -16.12 -5.28
CA HIS A 300 -0.20 -16.28 -6.60
C HIS A 300 -1.13 -15.97 -7.75
N GLN A 301 -2.32 -16.57 -7.75
CA GLN A 301 -3.31 -16.35 -8.80
C GLN A 301 -3.71 -14.87 -8.90
N SER A 302 -3.84 -14.19 -7.75
CA SER A 302 -4.10 -12.74 -7.76
C SER A 302 -2.93 -11.96 -8.36
N LEU A 303 -1.69 -12.24 -7.94
CA LEU A 303 -0.49 -11.60 -8.48
C LEU A 303 -0.36 -11.83 -10.00
N GLU A 304 -0.47 -13.07 -10.45
CA GLU A 304 -0.38 -13.44 -11.87
C GLU A 304 -1.43 -12.74 -12.72
N SER A 305 -2.59 -12.37 -12.16
CA SER A 305 -3.61 -11.62 -12.89
C SER A 305 -3.26 -10.13 -13.09
N LYS A 306 -2.30 -9.58 -12.33
CA LYS A 306 -2.01 -8.15 -12.37
C LYS A 306 -1.34 -7.76 -13.68
N SER A 307 -1.69 -6.59 -14.21
CA SER A 307 -1.24 -6.12 -15.52
C SER A 307 0.28 -6.04 -15.63
N PHE A 308 0.98 -5.63 -14.55
CA PHE A 308 2.45 -5.55 -14.57
C PHE A 308 3.15 -6.91 -14.75
N MET A 309 2.48 -8.03 -14.43
CA MET A 309 3.01 -9.38 -14.68
C MET A 309 2.92 -9.76 -16.16
N HIS A 310 2.10 -9.06 -16.93
CA HIS A 310 1.88 -9.31 -18.37
C HIS A 310 2.49 -8.24 -19.27
N LEU A 311 2.72 -7.05 -18.75
CA LEU A 311 3.24 -5.90 -19.50
C LEU A 311 4.77 -5.83 -19.54
N ALA A 312 5.45 -6.92 -19.17
CA ALA A 312 6.87 -7.13 -19.35
C ALA A 312 7.12 -8.07 -20.56
N VAL A 313 6.91 -7.55 -21.77
CA VAL A 313 7.52 -8.02 -23.03
C VAL A 313 7.97 -6.80 -23.81
#